data_AF-A0A520NXF2-F1
#
_entry.id   AF-A0A520NXF2-F1
#
_cell.length_a   1.000
_cell.length_b   1.000
_cell.length_c   1.000
_cell.angle_alpha   90.00
_cell.angle_beta   90.00
_cell.angle_gamma   90.00
#
_symmetry.space_group_name_H-M   'P 1'
#
loop_
_entity.id
_entity.type
_entity.pdbx_description
1 polymer ?
#
loop_
_entity_poly.entity_id
_entity_poly.type
_entity_poly.pdbx_seq_one_letter_code
_entity_poly.pdbx_strand_id
1 'polypeptide(L)' 'MDTAPALLGALLGAGVLLVFMGARTLTNKNYDEGRRKKGFWPLNAGLVLAALSMYLMAVGA' A
#
# COMPACT_ATOMS: atom_id res chain seq x y z
N MET A 1 18.57 20.40 0.13
CA MET A 1 17.58 19.83 1.06
C MET A 1 17.58 18.33 0.83
N ASP A 2 17.70 17.54 1.90
CA ASP A 2 17.54 16.10 1.78
C ASP A 2 16.05 15.77 1.61
N THR A 3 15.69 15.25 0.43
CA THR A 3 14.31 14.94 0.06
C THR A 3 13.93 13.50 0.40
N ALA A 4 14.89 12.67 0.87
CA ALA A 4 14.65 11.27 1.15
C ALA A 4 13.54 11.03 2.19
N PRO A 5 13.44 11.78 3.32
CA PRO A 5 12.37 11.57 4.30
C PRO A 5 10.98 11.86 3.71
N ALA A 6 10.86 12.94 2.93
CA ALA A 6 9.60 13.32 2.28
C ALA A 6 9.19 12.29 1.22
N LEU A 7 10.13 11.78 0.43
CA LEU A 7 9.89 10.74 -0.57
C LEU A 7 9.43 9.43 0.08
N LEU A 8 10.13 8.96 1.11
CA LEU A 8 9.75 7.76 1.84
C LEU A 8 8.36 7.93 2.49
N GLY A 9 8.07 9.11 3.05
CA GLY A 9 6.74 9.44 3.60
C GLY A 9 5.64 9.35 2.55
N ALA A 10 5.88 9.87 1.34
CA ALA A 10 4.94 9.78 0.24
C ALA A 10 4.73 8.32 -0.22
N LEU A 11 5.79 7.52 -0.30
CA LEU A 11 5.71 6.09 -0.65
C LEU A 11 4.94 5.29 0.41
N LEU A 12 5.12 5.60 1.69
CA LEU A 12 4.36 4.98 2.78
C LEU A 12 2.87 5.30 2.64
N GLY A 13 2.53 6.58 2.42
CA GLY A 13 1.14 7.00 2.20
C GLY A 13 0.51 6.32 0.99
N ALA A 14 1.23 6.21 -0.13
CA ALA A 14 0.78 5.49 -1.31
C ALA A 14 0.55 3.99 -1.02
N GLY A 15 1.46 3.36 -0.26
CA GLY A 15 1.32 1.97 0.18
C GLY A 15 0.04 1.74 0.98
N VAL A 16 -0.21 2.58 1.99
CA VAL A 16 -1.44 2.51 2.82
C VAL A 16 -2.70 2.70 1.98
N LEU A 17 -2.68 3.62 1.01
CA LEU A 17 -3.83 3.85 0.12
C LEU A 17 -4.13 2.64 -0.76
N LEU A 18 -3.10 1.98 -1.30
CA LEU A 18 -3.25 0.72 -2.05
C LEU A 18 -3.82 -0.41 -1.17
N VAL A 19 -3.35 -0.52 0.08
CA VAL A 19 -3.93 -1.47 1.07
C VAL A 19 -5.42 -1.20 1.27
N PHE A 20 -5.80 0.06 1.49
CA PHE A 20 -7.20 0.45 1.67
C PHE A 20 -8.04 0.13 0.43
N MET A 21 -7.57 0.44 -0.77
CA MET A 21 -8.27 0.13 -2.02
C MET A 21 -8.46 -1.38 -2.21
N GLY A 22 -7.44 -2.17 -1.92
CA GLY A 22 -7.51 -3.62 -1.98
C GLY A 22 -8.48 -4.21 -0.96
N ALA A 23 -8.39 -3.79 0.30
CA ALA A 23 -9.30 -4.20 1.36
C ALA A 23 -10.75 -3.82 1.04
N ARG A 24 -10.99 -2.59 0.57
CA ARG A 24 -12.32 -2.13 0.13
C ARG A 24 -12.86 -2.99 -1.01
N THR A 25 -12.03 -3.38 -1.97
CA THR A 25 -12.45 -4.23 -3.09
C THR A 25 -12.78 -5.66 -2.65
N LEU A 26 -11.98 -6.25 -1.75
CA LEU A 26 -12.18 -7.61 -1.23
C LEU A 26 -13.43 -7.74 -0.36
N THR A 27 -13.72 -6.70 0.42
CA THR A 27 -14.84 -6.68 1.38
C THR A 27 -16.15 -6.17 0.79
N ASN A 28 -16.12 -5.61 -0.42
CA ASN A 28 -17.33 -5.12 -1.09
C ASN A 28 -18.20 -6.30 -1.58
N LYS A 29 -19.31 -6.53 -0.89
CA LYS A 29 -20.30 -7.59 -1.21
C LYS A 29 -21.09 -7.31 -2.50
N ASN A 30 -21.04 -6.09 -3.03
CA ASN A 30 -21.69 -5.74 -4.30
C ASN A 30 -20.89 -6.19 -5.52
N TYR A 31 -19.67 -6.69 -5.33
CA TYR A 31 -18.84 -7.23 -6.41
C TYR A 31 -18.95 -8.74 -6.48
N ASP A 32 -18.90 -9.27 -7.71
CA ASP A 32 -18.74 -10.69 -7.95
C ASP A 32 -17.40 -11.18 -7.38
N GLU A 33 -17.32 -12.47 -7.08
CA GLU A 33 -16.13 -13.07 -6.47
C GLU A 33 -14.86 -12.84 -7.31
N GLY A 34 -14.98 -12.91 -8.64
CA GLY A 34 -13.87 -12.67 -9.56
C GLY A 34 -13.32 -11.25 -9.43
N ARG A 35 -14.18 -10.25 -9.38
CA ARG A 35 -13.80 -8.85 -9.14
C ARG A 35 -13.27 -8.62 -7.73
N ARG A 36 -13.84 -9.25 -6.71
CA ARG A 36 -13.34 -9.15 -5.32
C ARG A 36 -11.91 -9.65 -5.20
N LYS A 37 -11.57 -10.79 -5.81
CA LYS A 37 -10.22 -11.35 -5.83
C LYS A 37 -9.18 -10.42 -6.46
N LYS A 38 -9.57 -9.54 -7.38
CA LYS A 38 -8.66 -8.52 -7.93
C LYS A 38 -8.17 -7.54 -6.87
N GLY A 39 -8.86 -7.40 -5.73
CA GLY A 39 -8.42 -6.59 -4.60
C GLY A 39 -7.16 -7.09 -3.90
N PHE A 40 -6.78 -8.37 -4.07
CA PHE A 40 -5.52 -8.89 -3.53
C PHE A 40 -4.28 -8.23 -4.13
N TRP A 41 -4.34 -7.85 -5.41
CA TRP A 41 -3.23 -7.19 -6.11
C TRP A 41 -2.82 -5.86 -5.47
N PRO A 42 -3.72 -4.85 -5.39
CA PRO A 42 -3.39 -3.58 -4.74
C PRO A 42 -3.12 -3.77 -3.24
N LEU A 43 -3.78 -4.71 -2.56
CA LEU A 43 -3.50 -4.99 -1.15
C LEU A 43 -2.05 -5.41 -0.93
N ASN A 44 -1.58 -6.42 -1.66
CA ASN A 44 -0.21 -6.92 -1.53
C ASN A 44 0.82 -5.89 -1.98
N ALA A 45 0.57 -5.19 -3.10
CA ALA A 45 1.44 -4.12 -3.57
C ALA A 45 1.58 -3.00 -2.52
N GLY A 46 0.47 -2.63 -1.88
CA GLY A 46 0.45 -1.65 -0.81
C GLY A 46 1.22 -2.09 0.43
N LEU A 47 1.07 -3.35 0.85
CA LEU A 47 1.80 -3.91 2.00
C LEU A 47 3.31 -3.93 1.76
N VAL A 48 3.76 -4.38 0.58
CA VAL A 48 5.18 -4.39 0.22
C VAL A 48 5.73 -2.96 0.20
N LEU A 49 5.03 -2.02 -0.45
CA LEU A 49 5.48 -0.64 -0.54
C LEU A 49 5.58 0.04 0.84
N ALA A 50 4.57 -0.17 1.69
CA ALA A 50 4.58 0.35 3.05
C ALA A 50 5.72 -0.25 3.88
N ALA A 51 5.92 -1.57 3.81
CA ALA A 51 6.97 -2.26 4.54
C ALA A 51 8.37 -1.81 4.11
N LEU A 52 8.61 -1.71 2.79
CA LEU A 52 9.89 -1.23 2.26
C LEU A 52 10.15 0.22 2.65
N SER A 53 9.14 1.08 2.58
CA SER A 53 9.29 2.47 3.00
C SER A 53 9.67 2.58 4.48
N MET A 54 8.97 1.87 5.37
CA MET A 54 9.29 1.85 6.80
C MET A 54 10.68 1.27 7.08
N TYR A 55 11.07 0.19 6.39
CA TYR A 55 12.39 -0.41 6.53
C TYR A 55 13.50 0.57 6.13
N LEU A 56 13.35 1.24 4.98
CA LEU A 56 14.32 2.22 4.50
C LEU A 56 14.40 3.46 5.39
N MET A 57 13.27 3.90 5.96
CA MET A 57 13.30 4.95 6.99
C MET A 57 14.07 4.50 8.24
N ALA A 58 13.86 3.26 8.69
CA ALA A 58 14.48 2.75 9.91
C ALA A 58 15.99 2.47 9.78
N VAL A 59 16.44 2.06 8.59
CA VAL A 59 17.87 1.77 8.31
C VAL A 59 18.62 3.00 7.79
N GLY A 60 17.91 3.95 7.17
CA GLY A 60 18.48 5.19 6.66
C GLY A 60 18.42 6.39 7.61
N ALA A 61 17.74 6.26 8.76
CA ALA A 61 17.77 7.21 9.89
C ALA A 61 18.87 6.83 10.88
#